data_AF-A0A495NWU0-F1
#
_entry.id   AF-A0A495NWU0-F1
#
_cell.length_a   1.000
_cell.length_b   1.000
_cell.length_c   1.000
_cell.angle_alpha   90.00
_cell.angle_beta   90.00
_cell.angle_gamma   90.00
#
_symmetry.space_group_name_H-M   'P 1'
#
loop_
_entity.id
_entity.type
_entity.pdbx_description
1 polymer ?
#
loop_
_entity_poly.entity_id
_entity_poly.type
_entity_poly.pdbx_seq_one_letter_code
_entity_poly.pdbx_strand_id
1 'polypeptide(L)' 'MRNIHRMSNKEEILIISDTNERDGMGLEVWKNDKLILEIFTDDCKKTRTITFYENEIPFEDMERYMIRYKKDLWEFENK' A
#
# COMPACT_ATOMS: atom_id res chain seq x y z
N MET A 1 -35.74 2.57 6.68
CA MET A 1 -34.85 3.65 6.20
C MET A 1 -33.41 3.20 6.48
N ARG A 2 -32.54 3.09 5.46
CA ARG A 2 -31.11 2.82 5.68
C ARG A 2 -30.44 4.16 5.95
N ASN A 3 -29.94 4.35 7.17
CA ASN A 3 -29.11 5.51 7.51
C ASN A 3 -27.76 5.34 6.81
N ILE A 4 -27.59 6.01 5.68
CA ILE A 4 -26.30 6.11 5.00
C ILE A 4 -25.55 7.24 5.69
N HIS A 5 -24.88 6.95 6.79
CA HIS A 5 -23.79 7.80 7.25
C HIS A 5 -22.69 7.65 6.20
N ARG A 6 -22.67 8.55 5.21
CA ARG A 6 -21.48 8.73 4.36
C ARG A 6 -20.39 9.32 5.25
N MET A 7 -19.73 8.46 6.02
CA MET A 7 -18.34 8.70 6.38
C MET A 7 -17.61 8.75 5.04
N SER A 8 -16.93 9.85 4.75
CA SER A 8 -16.12 9.96 3.53
C SER A 8 -15.17 8.78 3.50
N ASN A 9 -15.34 7.83 2.57
CA ASN A 9 -14.41 6.72 2.33
C ASN A 9 -13.14 7.29 1.69
N LYS A 10 -12.36 8.04 2.49
CA LYS A 10 -11.13 8.66 2.02
C LYS A 10 -10.06 7.57 2.02
N GLU A 11 -9.67 7.17 0.82
CA GLU A 11 -8.55 6.30 0.56
C GLU A 11 -7.34 7.18 0.23
N GLU A 12 -6.22 6.89 0.86
CA GLU A 12 -4.94 7.55 0.63
C GLU A 12 -3.88 6.50 0.35
N ILE A 13 -3.13 6.69 -0.73
CA ILE A 13 -2.00 5.83 -1.08
C ILE A 13 -0.74 6.65 -0.91
N LEU A 14 0.12 6.25 0.01
CA LEU A 14 1.36 6.92 0.35
C LEU A 14 2.54 6.06 -0.10
N ILE A 15 3.59 6.72 -0.59
CA ILE A 15 4.88 6.09 -0.85
C ILE A 15 5.81 6.55 0.26
N ILE A 16 6.37 5.60 0.99
CA ILE A 16 7.31 5.86 2.07
C ILE A 16 8.66 5.27 1.67
N SER A 17 9.64 6.15 1.49
CA SER A 17 11.03 5.76 1.28
C SER A 17 11.82 6.01 2.55
N ASP A 18 12.65 5.03 2.95
CA ASP A 18 13.64 5.17 4.01
C ASP A 18 13.02 5.39 5.41
N THR A 19 12.83 4.29 6.13
CA THR A 19 12.45 4.31 7.55
C THR A 19 13.68 3.92 8.36
N ASN A 20 13.92 4.57 9.51
CA ASN A 20 15.12 4.36 10.36
C ASN A 20 15.43 2.88 10.72
N GLU A 21 14.50 1.95 10.49
CA GLU A 21 14.63 0.53 10.78
C GLU A 21 14.83 -0.36 9.54
N ARG A 22 14.58 0.14 8.31
CA ARG A 22 14.66 -0.64 7.06
C ARG A 22 15.09 0.21 5.86
N ASP A 23 16.15 -0.23 5.20
CA ASP A 23 16.62 0.28 3.91
C ASP A 23 15.74 -0.28 2.77
N GLY A 24 14.77 0.52 2.34
CA GLY A 24 13.78 0.13 1.34
C GLY A 24 12.64 1.12 1.12
N MET A 25 11.75 0.79 0.19
CA MET A 25 10.59 1.60 -0.18
C MET A 25 9.28 0.83 -0.01
N GLY A 26 8.31 1.46 0.65
CA GLY A 26 6.97 0.94 0.90
C GLY A 26 5.87 1.75 0.21
N LEU A 27 4.83 1.06 -0.22
CA LEU A 27 3.52 1.66 -0.53
C LEU A 27 2.55 1.29 0.59
N GLU A 28 1.95 2.30 1.19
CA GLU A 28 0.94 2.15 2.22
C GLU A 28 -0.43 2.60 1.71
N VAL A 29 -1.46 1.81 1.99
CA VAL A 29 -2.85 2.17 1.70
C VAL A 29 -3.58 2.42 3.00
N TRP A 30 -4.09 3.63 3.14
CA TRP A 30 -4.86 4.09 4.28
C TRP A 30 -6.31 4.30 3.88
N LYS A 31 -7.25 3.83 4.69
CA LYS A 31 -8.68 4.05 4.51
C LYS A 31 -9.31 4.46 5.82
N ASN A 32 -9.90 5.65 5.86
CA ASN A 32 -10.49 6.22 7.07
C ASN A 32 -9.50 6.19 8.26
N ASP A 33 -8.29 6.71 8.04
CA ASP A 33 -7.20 6.79 9.01
C ASP A 33 -6.68 5.44 9.54
N LYS A 34 -6.99 4.33 8.84
CA LYS A 34 -6.47 3.00 9.14
C LYS A 34 -5.58 2.49 8.01
N LEU A 35 -4.39 2.00 8.34
CA LEU A 35 -3.55 1.25 7.42
C LEU A 35 -4.24 -0.08 7.13
N ILE A 36 -4.51 -0.37 5.85
CA ILE A 36 -5.20 -1.60 5.43
C ILE A 36 -4.27 -2.56 4.67
N LEU A 37 -3.25 -2.01 4.00
CA LEU A 37 -2.29 -2.75 3.18
C LEU A 37 -0.95 -2.01 3.17
N GLU A 38 0.13 -2.78 3.23
CA GLU A 38 1.48 -2.31 2.94
C GLU A 38 2.11 -3.24 1.90
N ILE A 39 2.78 -2.67 0.90
CA ILE A 39 3.65 -3.38 -0.04
C ILE A 39 5.06 -2.83 0.13
N PHE A 40 5.96 -3.62 0.72
CA PHE A 40 7.32 -3.19 1.06
C PHE A 40 8.37 -3.89 0.19
N THR A 41 9.35 -3.12 -0.28
CA THR A 41 10.53 -3.59 -1.02
C THR A 41 11.75 -3.42 -0.14
N ASP A 42 12.40 -4.52 0.23
CA ASP A 42 13.67 -4.53 0.94
C ASP A 42 14.78 -4.61 -0.10
N ASP A 43 15.50 -3.50 -0.33
CA ASP A 43 16.54 -3.41 -1.35
C ASP A 43 17.79 -4.21 -0.97
N CYS A 44 18.07 -4.29 0.34
CA CYS A 44 19.16 -5.10 0.89
C CYS A 44 18.94 -6.59 0.65
N LYS A 45 17.73 -7.10 0.93
CA LYS A 45 17.38 -8.52 0.78
C LYS A 45 16.84 -8.87 -0.61
N LYS A 46 16.54 -7.87 -1.44
CA LYS A 46 15.86 -8.02 -2.75
C LYS A 46 14.54 -8.79 -2.63
N THR A 47 13.80 -8.49 -1.57
CA THR A 47 12.50 -9.14 -1.29
C THR A 47 11.38 -8.14 -1.32
N ARG A 48 10.21 -8.59 -1.80
CA ARG A 48 8.96 -7.83 -1.77
C ARG A 48 7.96 -8.54 -0.86
N THR A 49 7.39 -7.81 0.08
CA THR A 49 6.44 -8.34 1.07
C THR A 49 5.14 -7.56 1.01
N ILE A 50 4.01 -8.25 1.17
CA ILE A 50 2.70 -7.64 1.31
C ILE A 50 2.19 -7.93 2.72
N THR A 51 1.87 -6.89 3.48
CA THR A 51 1.31 -6.98 4.83
C THR A 51 -0.16 -6.55 4.78
N PHE A 52 -1.05 -7.43 5.23
CA PHE A 52 -2.49 -7.14 5.31
C PHE A 52 -2.84 -6.77 6.76
N TYR A 53 -3.59 -5.68 6.92
CA TYR A 53 -4.10 -5.23 8.22
C TYR A 53 -5.63 -5.37 8.33
N GLU A 54 -6.30 -5.52 7.18
CA GLU A 54 -7.68 -5.95 7.06
C GLU A 54 -7.74 -7.42 6.62
N ASN A 55 -8.77 -8.15 7.05
CA ASN A 55 -8.92 -9.57 6.70
C ASN A 55 -9.18 -9.79 5.21
N GLU A 56 -9.86 -8.85 4.57
CA GLU A 56 -10.29 -8.95 3.18
C GLU A 56 -10.09 -7.61 2.48
N ILE A 57 -9.54 -7.66 1.27
CA ILE A 57 -9.43 -6.54 0.35
C ILE A 57 -10.13 -6.95 -0.95
N PRO A 58 -11.06 -6.14 -1.48
CA PRO A 58 -11.66 -6.41 -2.78
C PRO A 58 -10.61 -6.61 -3.87
N PHE A 59 -10.84 -7.56 -4.77
CA PHE A 59 -9.87 -7.92 -5.80
C PHE A 59 -9.49 -6.71 -6.67
N GLU A 60 -10.49 -5.92 -7.07
CA GLU A 60 -10.33 -4.73 -7.91
C GLU A 60 -9.52 -3.62 -7.20
N ASP A 61 -9.62 -3.55 -5.87
CA ASP A 61 -8.80 -2.66 -5.05
C ASP A 61 -7.34 -3.13 -5.04
N MET A 62 -7.11 -4.43 -4.83
CA MET A 62 -5.77 -5.00 -4.85
C MET A 62 -5.09 -4.84 -6.22
N GLU A 63 -5.80 -5.06 -7.32
CA GLU A 63 -5.28 -4.82 -8.67
C GLU A 63 -4.83 -3.37 -8.85
N ARG A 64 -5.64 -2.40 -8.41
CA ARG A 64 -5.31 -0.98 -8.44
C ARG A 64 -4.05 -0.68 -7.65
N TYR A 65 -3.91 -1.22 -6.44
CA TYR A 65 -2.72 -1.02 -5.60
C TYR A 65 -1.47 -1.62 -6.23
N MET A 66 -1.57 -2.82 -6.82
CA MET A 66 -0.45 -3.47 -7.51
C MET A 66 0.00 -2.69 -8.75
N ILE A 67 -0.95 -2.15 -9.53
CA ILE A 67 -0.63 -1.28 -10.67
C ILE A 67 0.10 -0.02 -10.19
N ARG A 68 -0.39 0.60 -9.10
CA ARG A 68 0.24 1.79 -8.52
C ARG A 68 1.65 1.52 -8.02
N TYR A 69 1.82 0.47 -7.23
CA TYR A 69 3.13 0.00 -6.75
C TYR A 69 4.09 -0.24 -7.91
N LYS A 70 3.64 -0.95 -8.95
CA LYS A 70 4.49 -1.22 -10.12
C LYS A 70 4.90 0.04 -10.86
N LYS A 71 3.98 0.99 -11.01
CA LYS A 71 4.28 2.26 -11.69
C LYS A 71 5.29 3.10 -10.93
N ASP A 72 5.17 3.18 -9.62
CA ASP A 72 5.92 4.16 -8.83
C ASP A 72 7.22 3.60 -8.23
N LEU A 73 7.30 2.29 -7.98
CA LEU A 73 8.41 1.66 -7.24
C LEU A 73 9.17 0.58 -8.02
N TRP A 74 8.56 -0.05 -9.03
CA TRP A 74 9.19 -1.16 -9.75
C TRP A 74 10.34 -0.73 -10.68
N GLU A 75 10.38 0.53 -11.11
CA GLU A 75 11.43 1.03 -12.00
C GLU A 75 12.82 1.12 -11.35
N PHE A 76 12.92 0.97 -10.02
CA PHE A 76 14.21 1.02 -9.31
C PHE A 76 15.11 -0.19 -9.60
N GLU A 77 14.56 -1.33 -10.04
CA GLU A 77 15.36 -2.54 -10.33
C GLU A 77 16.14 -2.48 -11.68
N ASN A 78 15.95 -1.44 -12.51
CA ASN A 78 16.54 -1.35 -13.86
C ASN A 78 17.53 -0.18 -14.07
N LYS A 79 18.14 0.36 -13.02
CA LYS A 79 19.22 1.37 -13.12
C LYS A 79 20.55 0.84 -12.64
#